data_AF-A0A2P5KQV5-F1
#
_entry.id   AF-A0A2P5KQV5-F1
#
_cell.length_a   1.000
_cell.length_b   1.000
_cell.length_c   1.000
_cell.angle_alpha   90.00
_cell.angle_beta   90.00
_cell.angle_gamma   90.00
#
_symmetry.space_group_name_H-M   'P 1'
#
loop_
_entity.id
_entity.type
_entity.pdbx_description
1 polymer ?
#
loop_
_entity_poly.entity_id
_entity_poly.type
_entity_poly.pdbx_seq_one_letter_code
_entity_poly.pdbx_strand_id
1 'polypeptide(L)'
;MERYREMINDPLANPGYLNVDRGEILWKTARGTNKVSLETCDLGEGPGKLEAAFAKLPRHFKDADRVMDLEQRLLWCMEKIQGLDTADLKSRKFGSPGKYSDMEDLVAFIANKSNGLKFAVAVAHPKEKEMLAVG
;
A
#
# COMPACT_ATOMS: atom_id res chain seq x y z
N MET A 1 10.30 13.52 -25.41
CA MET A 1 9.86 13.33 -24.01
C MET A 1 8.34 13.27 -23.88
N GLU A 2 7.56 14.04 -24.66
CA GLU A 2 6.08 14.02 -24.61
C GLU A 2 5.47 12.64 -24.91
N ARG A 3 5.91 11.98 -26.00
CA ARG A 3 5.46 10.62 -26.33
C ARG A 3 5.71 9.57 -25.23
N TYR A 4 6.78 9.73 -24.44
CA TYR A 4 7.05 8.86 -23.29
C TYR A 4 6.08 9.15 -22.13
N ARG A 5 5.73 10.42 -21.90
CA ARG A 5 4.73 10.82 -20.89
C ARG A 5 3.32 10.36 -21.29
N GLU A 6 2.99 10.43 -22.58
CA GLU A 6 1.73 9.90 -23.12
C GLU A 6 1.60 8.39 -22.89
N MET A 7 2.66 7.62 -23.14
CA MET A 7 2.68 6.18 -22.87
C MET A 7 2.53 5.84 -21.38
N ILE A 8 3.04 6.68 -20.47
CA ILE A 8 2.84 6.47 -19.02
C ILE A 8 1.37 6.73 -18.63
N ASN A 9 0.72 7.69 -19.30
CA ASN A 9 -0.66 8.06 -19.02
C ASN A 9 -1.69 7.10 -19.63
N ASP A 10 -1.31 6.33 -20.65
CA ASP A 10 -2.12 5.26 -21.21
C ASP A 10 -1.99 3.98 -20.36
N PRO A 11 -3.06 3.52 -19.68
CA PRO A 11 -3.04 2.30 -18.87
C PRO A 11 -2.58 1.05 -19.63
N LEU A 12 -2.82 0.98 -20.94
CA LEU A 12 -2.44 -0.18 -21.77
C LEU A 12 -0.95 -0.15 -22.16
N ALA A 13 -0.31 1.02 -22.15
CA ALA A 13 1.08 1.19 -22.50
C ALA A 13 2.01 1.30 -21.28
N ASN A 14 1.45 1.51 -20.09
CA ASN A 14 2.22 1.65 -18.86
C ASN A 14 2.42 0.28 -18.16
N PRO A 15 3.66 -0.26 -18.13
CA PRO A 15 3.93 -1.57 -17.53
C PRO A 15 3.64 -1.64 -16.03
N GLY A 16 3.51 -0.50 -15.33
CA GLY A 16 3.13 -0.45 -13.92
C GLY A 16 1.73 -1.00 -13.65
N TYR A 17 0.83 -1.03 -14.65
CA TYR A 17 -0.48 -1.65 -14.49
C TYR A 17 -0.40 -3.17 -14.31
N LEU A 18 0.69 -3.83 -14.72
CA LEU A 18 0.91 -5.25 -14.40
C LEU A 18 1.03 -5.48 -12.90
N ASN A 19 1.65 -4.54 -12.17
CA ASN A 19 1.72 -4.58 -10.71
C ASN A 19 0.36 -4.28 -10.08
N VAL A 20 -0.41 -3.36 -10.66
CA VAL A 20 -1.78 -3.03 -10.21
C VAL A 20 -2.69 -4.25 -10.28
N ASP A 21 -2.68 -4.96 -11.41
CA ASP A 21 -3.51 -6.16 -11.60
C ASP A 21 -3.14 -7.28 -10.64
N ARG A 22 -1.83 -7.55 -10.47
CA ARG A 22 -1.35 -8.53 -9.48
C ARG A 22 -1.69 -8.12 -8.06
N GLY A 23 -1.55 -6.83 -7.73
CA GLY A 23 -1.90 -6.29 -6.43
C GLY A 23 -3.38 -6.44 -6.09
N GLU A 24 -4.26 -6.24 -7.07
CA GLU A 24 -5.70 -6.46 -6.88
C GLU A 24 -6.01 -7.93 -6.56
N ILE A 25 -5.37 -8.86 -7.25
CA ILE A 25 -5.50 -10.30 -6.97
C ILE A 25 -4.97 -10.60 -5.57
N LEU A 26 -3.79 -10.10 -5.21
CA LEU A 26 -3.18 -10.33 -3.90
C LEU A 26 -4.05 -9.77 -2.76
N TRP A 27 -4.69 -8.61 -2.96
CA TRP A 27 -5.60 -8.00 -1.99
C TRP A 27 -6.77 -8.93 -1.61
N LYS A 28 -7.34 -9.61 -2.62
CA LYS A 28 -8.48 -10.54 -2.46
C LYS A 28 -8.06 -11.97 -2.10
N THR A 29 -6.78 -12.28 -2.15
CA THR A 29 -6.29 -13.64 -1.91
C THR A 29 -6.26 -13.95 -0.41
N ALA A 30 -6.92 -15.03 -0.02
CA ALA A 30 -6.85 -15.56 1.33
C ALA A 30 -5.46 -16.14 1.64
N ARG A 31 -4.80 -15.65 2.70
CA ARG A 31 -3.43 -16.06 3.08
C ARG A 31 -3.25 -16.16 4.59
N GLY A 32 -2.06 -16.60 5.00
CA GLY A 32 -1.65 -16.73 6.39
C GLY A 32 -2.40 -17.84 7.13
N THR A 33 -2.15 -17.97 8.43
CA THR A 33 -2.79 -19.00 9.27
C THR A 33 -4.30 -18.84 9.36
N ASN A 34 -4.78 -17.60 9.25
CA ASN A 34 -6.20 -17.29 9.40
C ASN A 34 -7.00 -17.51 8.11
N LYS A 35 -6.33 -17.72 6.96
CA LYS A 35 -6.95 -17.96 5.65
C LYS A 35 -7.99 -16.89 5.27
N VAL A 36 -7.65 -15.63 5.52
CA VAL A 36 -8.48 -14.45 5.16
C VAL A 36 -7.72 -13.52 4.22
N SER A 37 -8.45 -12.72 3.45
CA SER A 37 -7.89 -11.71 2.54
C SER A 37 -7.52 -10.42 3.29
N LEU A 38 -7.01 -9.42 2.56
CA LEU A 38 -6.72 -8.09 3.12
C LEU A 38 -7.92 -7.13 3.04
N GLU A 39 -9.08 -7.60 2.58
CA GLU A 39 -10.27 -6.77 2.35
C GLU A 39 -10.84 -6.09 3.60
N THR A 40 -10.42 -6.49 4.80
CA THR A 40 -10.79 -5.85 6.07
C THR A 40 -9.69 -4.94 6.64
N CYS A 41 -8.54 -4.84 5.96
CA CYS A 41 -7.46 -3.95 6.37
C CYS A 41 -7.92 -2.49 6.29
N ASP A 42 -7.76 -1.76 7.39
CA ASP A 42 -8.02 -0.33 7.44
C ASP A 42 -6.75 0.44 7.09
N LEU A 43 -6.76 1.16 5.96
CA LEU A 43 -5.66 2.00 5.48
C LEU A 43 -5.81 3.48 5.87
N GLY A 44 -6.78 3.82 6.73
CA GLY A 44 -7.01 5.16 7.28
C GLY A 44 -8.35 5.77 6.90
N GLU A 45 -9.07 5.18 5.95
CA GLU A 45 -10.40 5.62 5.51
C GLU A 45 -11.53 4.72 6.04
N GLY A 46 -11.16 3.68 6.80
CA GLY A 46 -12.04 2.63 7.32
C GLY A 46 -11.70 1.25 6.75
N PRO A 47 -12.20 0.17 7.37
CA PRO A 47 -11.90 -1.20 6.94
C PRO A 47 -12.26 -1.44 5.47
N GLY A 48 -11.28 -1.88 4.68
CA GLY A 48 -11.46 -2.25 3.27
C GLY A 48 -11.58 -1.11 2.27
N LYS A 49 -11.58 0.15 2.74
CA LYS A 49 -11.68 1.32 1.85
C LYS A 49 -10.32 1.71 1.32
N LEU A 50 -10.20 1.77 0.00
CA LEU A 50 -8.94 2.02 -0.70
C LEU A 50 -8.88 3.40 -1.34
N GLU A 51 -10.04 3.95 -1.71
CA GLU A 51 -10.18 5.23 -2.37
C GLU A 51 -9.61 6.34 -1.50
N ALA A 52 -8.71 7.14 -2.07
CA ALA A 52 -7.99 8.23 -1.40
C ALA A 52 -7.08 7.84 -0.22
N ALA A 53 -6.99 6.56 0.15
CA ALA A 53 -6.18 6.14 1.30
C ALA A 53 -4.69 6.48 1.10
N PHE A 54 -4.15 6.19 -0.08
CA PHE A 54 -2.75 6.48 -0.40
C PHE A 54 -2.42 7.98 -0.36
N ALA A 55 -3.33 8.83 -0.81
CA ALA A 55 -3.13 10.29 -0.83
C ALA A 55 -3.00 10.91 0.57
N LYS A 56 -3.44 10.20 1.63
CA LYS A 56 -3.45 10.69 3.02
C LYS A 56 -2.44 9.99 3.92
N LEU A 57 -1.61 9.12 3.37
CA LEU A 57 -0.52 8.45 4.08
C LEU A 57 0.80 9.21 3.90
N PRO A 58 1.74 9.11 4.87
CA PRO A 58 1.64 8.39 6.14
C PRO A 58 0.70 9.07 7.15
N ARG A 59 0.16 8.32 8.11
CA ARG A 59 -0.69 8.87 9.19
C ARG A 59 -0.63 8.03 10.47
N HIS A 60 -1.10 8.60 11.58
CA HIS A 60 -1.24 7.86 12.84
C HIS A 60 -2.42 6.88 12.78
N PHE A 61 -2.15 5.64 13.18
CA PHE A 61 -3.15 4.60 13.36
C PHE A 61 -3.30 4.28 14.85
N LYS A 62 -4.54 4.38 15.34
CA LYS A 62 -4.84 4.19 16.76
C LYS A 62 -4.60 2.76 17.25
N ASP A 63 -4.85 1.76 16.41
CA ASP A 63 -4.70 0.33 16.73
C ASP A 63 -3.23 -0.10 16.87
N ALA A 64 -2.32 0.53 16.12
CA ALA A 64 -0.89 0.32 16.20
C ALA A 64 -0.16 1.35 17.08
N ASP A 65 -0.88 2.39 17.52
CA ASP A 65 -0.39 3.59 18.19
C ASP A 65 0.93 4.14 17.60
N ARG A 66 1.00 4.26 16.27
CA ARG A 66 2.16 4.82 15.58
C ARG A 66 1.77 5.37 14.22
N VAL A 67 2.61 6.26 13.70
CA VAL A 67 2.50 6.73 12.32
C VAL A 67 3.09 5.67 11.40
N MET A 68 2.33 5.27 10.38
CA MET A 68 2.76 4.30 9.38
C MET A 68 2.55 4.84 7.98
N ASP A 69 3.50 4.52 7.10
CA ASP A 69 3.29 4.56 5.66
C ASP A 69 2.45 3.35 5.20
N LEU A 70 2.23 3.27 3.88
CA LEU A 70 1.44 2.18 3.31
C LEU A 70 2.10 0.80 3.52
N GLU A 71 3.41 0.69 3.33
CA GLU A 71 4.12 -0.60 3.41
C GLU A 71 4.09 -1.15 4.85
N GLN A 72 4.40 -0.31 5.83
CA GLN A 72 4.32 -0.65 7.24
C GLN A 72 2.90 -1.03 7.65
N ARG A 73 1.88 -0.32 7.13
CA ARG A 73 0.48 -0.65 7.42
C ARG A 73 0.05 -1.97 6.80
N LEU A 74 0.46 -2.25 5.56
CA LEU A 74 0.20 -3.53 4.90
C LEU A 74 0.82 -4.70 5.66
N LEU A 75 2.10 -4.60 6.05
CA LEU A 75 2.75 -5.62 6.85
C LEU A 75 2.04 -5.84 8.19
N TRP A 76 1.60 -4.76 8.84
CA TRP A 76 0.81 -4.85 10.07
C TRP A 76 -0.52 -5.58 9.85
N CYS A 77 -1.24 -5.28 8.77
CA CYS A 77 -2.49 -5.98 8.43
C CYS A 77 -2.26 -7.46 8.10
N MET A 78 -1.19 -7.79 7.37
CA MET A 78 -0.84 -9.17 7.08
C MET A 78 -0.58 -9.97 8.36
N GLU A 79 0.17 -9.41 9.31
CA GLU A 79 0.42 -10.06 10.60
C GLU A 79 -0.85 -10.18 11.44
N LYS A 80 -1.64 -9.11 11.57
CA LYS A 80 -2.78 -9.06 12.50
C LYS A 80 -4.08 -9.69 11.97
N ILE A 81 -4.36 -9.52 10.68
CA ILE A 81 -5.59 -10.01 10.05
C ILE A 81 -5.35 -11.40 9.47
N GLN A 82 -4.31 -11.58 8.66
CA GLN A 82 -4.06 -12.85 7.98
C GLN A 82 -3.30 -13.86 8.86
N GLY A 83 -2.58 -13.40 9.89
CA GLY A 83 -1.65 -14.26 10.63
C GLY A 83 -0.51 -14.72 9.74
N LEU A 84 -0.08 -13.86 8.80
CA LEU A 84 1.00 -14.16 7.87
C LEU A 84 2.35 -13.79 8.50
N ASP A 85 3.33 -14.69 8.43
CA ASP A 85 4.71 -14.35 8.75
C ASP A 85 5.28 -13.46 7.63
N THR A 86 5.66 -12.24 7.99
CA THR A 86 6.15 -11.23 7.05
C THR A 86 7.68 -11.21 6.92
N ALA A 87 8.42 -12.10 7.58
CA ALA A 87 9.88 -12.13 7.51
C ALA A 87 10.38 -12.28 6.06
N ASP A 88 9.77 -13.18 5.29
CA ASP A 88 10.09 -13.36 3.87
C ASP A 88 9.78 -12.11 3.05
N LEU A 89 8.61 -11.48 3.27
CA LEU A 89 8.20 -10.26 2.57
C LEU A 89 9.15 -9.09 2.83
N LYS A 90 9.61 -8.94 4.08
CA LYS A 90 10.61 -7.92 4.46
C LYS A 90 11.95 -8.18 3.77
N SER A 91 12.33 -9.44 3.58
CA SER A 91 13.57 -9.81 2.88
C SER A 91 13.49 -9.62 1.36
N ARG A 92 12.30 -9.77 0.76
CA ARG A 92 12.04 -9.63 -0.68
C ARG A 92 11.22 -8.38 -1.02
N LYS A 93 11.46 -7.29 -0.29
CA LYS A 93 10.73 -6.02 -0.46
C LYS A 93 10.78 -5.47 -1.89
N PHE A 94 11.86 -5.75 -2.62
CA PHE A 94 12.00 -5.38 -4.03
C PHE A 94 11.96 -6.60 -4.94
N GLY A 95 11.33 -6.43 -6.10
CA GLY A 95 11.34 -7.45 -7.15
C GLY A 95 12.76 -7.71 -7.67
N SER A 96 12.99 -8.94 -8.13
CA SER A 96 14.20 -9.32 -8.86
C SER A 96 13.81 -10.06 -10.14
N PRO A 97 14.71 -10.25 -11.12
CA PRO A 97 14.39 -11.02 -12.33
C PRO A 97 13.78 -12.39 -11.97
N GLY A 98 12.56 -12.64 -12.45
CA GLY A 98 11.80 -13.87 -12.18
C GLY A 98 11.18 -14.01 -10.79
N LYS A 99 11.27 -12.98 -9.91
CA LYS A 99 10.64 -12.96 -8.59
C LYS A 99 9.97 -11.60 -8.34
N TYR A 100 8.64 -11.60 -8.34
CA TYR A 100 7.85 -10.40 -8.05
C TYR A 100 7.82 -10.11 -6.54
N SER A 101 7.66 -8.82 -6.19
CA SER A 101 7.45 -8.37 -4.82
C SER A 101 5.96 -8.12 -4.59
N ASP A 102 5.38 -8.86 -3.63
CA ASP A 102 4.01 -8.64 -3.18
C ASP A 102 3.79 -7.20 -2.68
N MET A 103 4.83 -6.60 -2.09
CA MET A 103 4.74 -5.22 -1.58
C MET A 103 4.66 -4.21 -2.71
N GLU A 104 5.47 -4.36 -3.76
CA GLU A 104 5.39 -3.49 -4.95
C GLU A 104 4.02 -3.61 -5.63
N ASP A 105 3.52 -4.83 -5.77
CA ASP A 105 2.22 -5.11 -6.39
C ASP A 105 1.06 -4.49 -5.59
N LEU A 106 1.01 -4.73 -4.27
CA LEU A 106 -0.02 -4.17 -3.40
C LEU A 106 0.05 -2.63 -3.33
N VAL A 107 1.26 -2.06 -3.23
CA VAL A 107 1.45 -0.60 -3.19
C VAL A 107 0.98 0.02 -4.50
N ALA A 108 1.34 -0.54 -5.66
CA ALA A 108 0.89 -0.06 -6.96
C ALA A 108 -0.64 -0.08 -7.08
N PHE A 109 -1.27 -1.19 -6.69
CA PHE A 109 -2.73 -1.33 -6.69
C PHE A 109 -3.43 -0.27 -5.83
N ILE A 110 -2.97 -0.07 -4.59
CA ILE A 110 -3.60 0.87 -3.65
C ILE A 110 -3.33 2.32 -4.05
N ALA A 111 -2.12 2.63 -4.54
CA ALA A 111 -1.80 3.95 -5.06
C ALA A 111 -2.69 4.31 -6.26
N ASN A 112 -2.96 3.34 -7.15
CA ASN A 112 -3.84 3.53 -8.30
C ASN A 112 -5.27 3.94 -7.88
N LYS A 113 -5.77 3.48 -6.73
CA LYS A 113 -7.07 3.90 -6.15
C LYS A 113 -7.11 5.36 -5.68
N SER A 114 -5.97 6.06 -5.72
CA SER A 114 -5.85 7.48 -5.42
C SER A 114 -5.37 8.32 -6.60
N ASN A 115 -5.34 7.77 -7.82
CA ASN A 115 -4.90 8.50 -9.01
C ASN A 115 -5.72 9.77 -9.24
N GLY A 116 -5.02 10.87 -9.55
CA GLY A 116 -5.62 12.19 -9.79
C GLY A 116 -5.97 12.99 -8.52
N LEU A 117 -5.82 12.39 -7.32
CA LEU A 117 -6.01 13.11 -6.06
C LEU A 117 -4.74 13.85 -5.64
N LYS A 118 -4.92 14.96 -4.91
CA LYS A 118 -3.81 15.68 -4.28
C LYS A 118 -3.42 15.00 -2.97
N PHE A 119 -2.12 14.91 -2.71
CA PHE A 119 -1.63 14.49 -1.40
C PHE A 119 -2.13 15.44 -0.31
N ALA A 120 -2.65 14.85 0.77
CA ALA A 120 -3.25 15.51 1.91
C ALA A 120 -2.84 14.78 3.21
N VAL A 121 -1.54 14.66 3.42
CA VAL A 121 -0.94 14.00 4.59
C VAL A 121 -1.40 14.70 5.87
N ALA A 122 -1.84 13.92 6.86
CA ALA A 122 -2.31 14.45 8.13
C ALA A 122 -1.13 14.92 9.00
N VAL A 123 -1.29 16.09 9.62
CA VAL A 123 -0.32 16.67 10.59
C VAL A 123 -1.05 17.08 11.88
N ALA A 124 -2.07 16.32 12.25
CA ALA A 124 -2.94 16.65 13.38
C ALA A 124 -2.41 16.03 14.68
N HIS A 125 -1.96 14.78 14.63
CA HIS A 125 -1.51 14.03 15.79
C HIS A 125 -0.10 14.47 16.23
N PRO A 126 0.22 14.50 17.55
CA PRO A 126 1.57 14.84 18.02
C PRO A 126 2.69 14.03 17.36
N LYS A 127 2.48 12.71 17.20
CA LYS A 127 3.44 11.82 16.49
C LYS A 127 3.60 12.14 15.00
N GLU A 128 2.57 12.68 14.34
CA GLU A 128 2.67 13.13 12.93
C GLU A 128 3.47 14.43 12.84
N LYS A 129 3.26 15.36 13.78
CA LYS A 129 4.03 16.60 13.89
C LYS A 129 5.51 16.32 14.17
N GLU A 130 5.79 15.36 15.05
CA GLU A 130 7.15 14.92 15.35
C GLU A 130 7.82 14.33 14.11
N MET A 131 7.14 13.42 13.38
CA MET A 131 7.67 12.85 12.15
C MET A 131 7.98 13.91 11.09
N LEU A 132 7.13 14.95 10.97
CA LEU A 132 7.38 16.07 10.07
C LEU A 132 8.59 16.92 10.51
N ALA A 133 8.77 17.12 11.82
CA ALA A 133 9.85 17.95 12.36
C ALA A 133 11.24 17.31 12.25
N VAL A 134 11.30 15.98 12.09
CA VAL A 134 12.55 15.23 11.88
C VAL A 134 12.96 15.19 10.39
N GLY A 135 12.09 15.65 9.48
CA GLY A 135 12.30 15.67 8.03
C GLY A 135 13.42 16.58 7.55
#